data_AF-A0A959PKP2-F1
#
_entry.id   AF-A0A959PKP2-F1
#
_cell.length_a   1.000
_cell.length_b   1.000
_cell.length_c   1.000
_cell.angle_alpha   90.00
_cell.angle_beta   90.00
_cell.angle_gamma   90.00
#
_symmetry.space_group_name_H-M   'P 1'
#
loop_
_entity.id
_entity.type
_entity.pdbx_description
1 polymer ?
#
loop_
_entity_poly.entity_id
_entity_poly.type
_entity_poly.pdbx_seq_one_letter_code
_entity_poly.pdbx_strand_id
1 'polypeptide(L)'
;MKYSHLVLALLLSLIACKQDQDNANIPAEPSMSEATTDTANLESSTRPEEPDPRGEDFGDTEPLDTPKDKTIFAFLTTNMWEFTRGIEGSSFPNGIVGKWIVFNEDYSYQTGYWENMTSQGSWEVDEKTKTLHLTPSDVNERESQWTLRVKSNSMVWSGTEKYGNNSSQVFLARRRSKPERSY
;
A
#
# COMPACT_ATOMS: atom_id res chain seq x y z
N MET A 1 51.09 29.35 9.04
CA MET A 1 50.31 28.43 8.19
C MET A 1 51.04 27.09 8.10
N LYS A 2 50.70 26.10 8.96
CA LYS A 2 51.44 24.82 9.05
C LYS A 2 50.52 23.59 9.26
N TYR A 3 49.25 23.66 8.85
CA TYR A 3 48.28 22.55 9.02
C TYR A 3 47.60 22.13 7.71
N SER A 4 48.18 22.48 6.56
CA SER A 4 47.57 22.17 5.23
C SER A 4 47.96 20.80 4.65
N HIS A 5 48.88 20.06 5.28
CA HIS A 5 49.37 18.79 4.72
C HIS A 5 48.91 17.53 5.47
N LEU A 6 48.17 17.67 6.57
CA LEU A 6 47.75 16.53 7.39
C LEU A 6 46.36 15.99 7.03
N VAL A 7 45.58 16.72 6.22
CA VAL A 7 44.20 16.31 5.83
C VAL A 7 44.18 15.41 4.59
N LEU A 8 45.23 15.44 3.75
CA LEU A 8 45.25 14.67 2.49
C LEU A 8 45.56 13.17 2.69
N ALA A 9 46.09 12.76 3.85
CA ALA A 9 46.46 11.36 4.12
C ALA A 9 45.29 10.49 4.63
N LEU A 10 44.15 11.09 5.02
CA LEU A 10 43.02 10.35 5.58
C LEU A 10 41.98 9.88 4.54
N LEU A 11 42.11 10.31 3.27
CA LEU A 11 41.12 10.06 2.21
C LEU A 11 41.39 8.83 1.33
N LEU A 12 42.49 8.09 1.58
CA LEU A 12 42.91 6.95 0.74
C LEU A 12 42.62 5.56 1.33
N SER A 13 41.96 5.45 2.49
CA SER A 13 41.79 4.16 3.18
C SER A 13 40.43 3.46 2.98
N LEU A 14 39.56 3.93 2.09
CA LEU A 14 38.20 3.35 1.92
C LEU A 14 37.95 2.62 0.59
N ILE A 15 38.99 2.34 -0.21
CA ILE A 15 38.84 1.52 -1.43
C ILE A 15 39.53 0.17 -1.22
N ALA A 16 38.92 -0.69 -0.40
CA ALA A 16 39.30 -2.09 -0.34
C ALA A 16 38.10 -2.97 0.03
N CYS A 17 37.96 -4.05 -0.75
CA CYS A 17 37.09 -5.21 -0.61
C CYS A 17 35.65 -5.07 -1.16
N LYS A 18 35.13 -5.98 -1.97
CA LYS A 18 35.71 -7.13 -2.69
C LYS A 18 34.62 -7.61 -3.66
N GLN A 19 35.02 -7.96 -4.87
CA GLN A 19 34.21 -8.60 -5.89
C GLN A 19 34.37 -10.11 -5.70
N ASP A 20 33.26 -10.83 -5.54
CA ASP A 20 33.21 -12.29 -5.75
C ASP A 20 31.94 -12.58 -6.56
N GLN A 21 32.16 -12.94 -7.83
CA GLN A 21 31.21 -13.65 -8.68
C GLN A 21 31.21 -15.10 -8.23
N ASP A 22 30.04 -15.76 -8.21
CA ASP A 22 30.02 -17.14 -8.66
C ASP A 22 28.65 -17.58 -9.19
N ASN A 23 28.75 -18.51 -10.12
CA ASN A 23 27.83 -18.89 -11.18
C ASN A 23 27.10 -20.21 -10.81
N ALA A 24 26.12 -20.57 -11.64
CA ALA A 24 25.39 -21.86 -11.68
C ALA A 24 24.33 -22.07 -10.56
N ASN A 25 23.15 -22.65 -10.81
CA ASN A 25 22.86 -23.73 -11.73
C ASN A 25 21.34 -23.78 -11.99
N ILE A 26 20.92 -23.94 -13.25
CA ILE A 26 19.56 -24.34 -13.63
C ILE A 26 19.52 -25.87 -13.67
N PRO A 27 18.56 -26.51 -12.99
CA PRO A 27 18.02 -27.77 -13.49
C PRO A 27 16.52 -27.70 -13.77
N ALA A 28 16.14 -28.47 -14.77
CA ALA A 28 14.88 -28.49 -15.49
C ALA A 28 13.66 -29.02 -14.70
N GLU A 29 12.49 -28.71 -15.25
CA GLU A 29 11.20 -29.37 -15.01
C GLU A 29 11.30 -30.91 -15.07
N PRO A 30 10.36 -31.59 -14.41
CA PRO A 30 9.44 -32.38 -15.21
C PRO A 30 7.95 -32.19 -14.89
N SER A 31 7.21 -32.46 -15.96
CA SER A 31 5.77 -32.45 -16.20
C SER A 31 4.96 -33.55 -15.48
N MET A 32 3.63 -33.43 -15.59
CA MET A 32 2.53 -34.36 -15.24
C MET A 32 2.16 -34.46 -13.75
N SER A 33 0.90 -34.56 -13.33
CA SER A 33 -0.29 -35.08 -13.99
C SER A 33 -1.58 -34.52 -13.35
N GLU A 34 -2.65 -34.48 -14.14
CA GLU A 34 -4.05 -34.32 -13.71
C GLU A 34 -4.47 -35.42 -12.71
N ALA A 35 -5.38 -35.08 -11.78
CA ALA A 35 -6.48 -35.95 -11.37
C ALA A 35 -7.52 -35.17 -10.55
N THR A 36 -8.71 -35.07 -11.14
CA THR A 36 -10.00 -34.70 -10.57
C THR A 36 -10.40 -35.63 -9.42
N THR A 37 -11.01 -35.11 -8.36
CA THR A 37 -12.02 -35.89 -7.60
C THR A 37 -13.02 -34.94 -6.94
N ASP A 38 -14.20 -34.85 -7.56
CA ASP A 38 -15.46 -34.52 -6.90
C ASP A 38 -15.69 -35.46 -5.72
N THR A 39 -16.11 -34.96 -4.55
CA THR A 39 -17.05 -35.67 -3.66
C THR A 39 -17.68 -34.71 -2.66
N ALA A 40 -18.95 -34.43 -2.93
CA ALA A 40 -20.10 -34.50 -2.03
C ALA A 40 -20.06 -33.82 -0.64
N ASN A 41 -20.94 -32.82 -0.53
CA ASN A 41 -22.15 -32.89 0.31
C ASN A 41 -21.93 -33.08 1.83
N LEU A 42 -21.97 -31.97 2.58
CA LEU A 42 -22.28 -32.00 4.01
C LEU A 42 -23.50 -31.09 4.29
N GLU A 43 -24.65 -31.75 4.30
CA GLU A 43 -25.78 -31.60 5.21
C GLU A 43 -26.02 -30.22 5.84
N SER A 44 -27.06 -29.58 5.31
CA SER A 44 -27.86 -28.55 5.97
C SER A 44 -28.54 -29.14 7.21
N SER A 45 -28.11 -28.72 8.40
CA SER A 45 -28.81 -28.97 9.65
C SER A 45 -29.79 -27.82 9.90
N THR A 46 -31.07 -28.10 9.65
CA THR A 46 -32.19 -27.21 9.96
C THR A 46 -32.46 -27.24 11.46
N ARG A 47 -31.98 -26.23 12.19
CA ARG A 47 -32.39 -25.96 13.57
C ARG A 47 -33.67 -25.11 13.55
N PRO A 48 -34.73 -25.47 14.28
CA PRO A 48 -35.90 -24.60 14.44
C PRO A 48 -35.50 -23.34 15.23
N GLU A 49 -35.66 -22.17 14.60
CA GLU A 49 -35.58 -20.87 15.28
C GLU A 49 -36.79 -20.68 16.19
N GLU A 50 -36.51 -20.45 17.46
CA GLU A 50 -37.46 -19.95 18.44
C GLU A 50 -37.63 -18.44 18.20
N PRO A 51 -38.87 -17.91 18.10
CA PRO A 51 -39.08 -16.50 17.83
C PRO A 51 -38.69 -15.66 19.06
N ASP A 52 -37.59 -14.90 18.95
CA ASP A 52 -37.19 -13.88 19.91
C ASP A 52 -38.12 -12.65 19.78
N PRO A 53 -38.94 -12.32 20.80
CA PRO A 53 -39.87 -11.20 20.76
C PRO A 53 -39.19 -9.92 21.28
N ARG A 54 -38.06 -9.54 20.70
CA ARG A 54 -37.47 -8.21 20.87
C ARG A 54 -37.15 -7.60 19.53
N GLY A 55 -38.16 -6.93 18.99
CA GLY A 55 -38.02 -6.03 17.85
C GLY A 55 -37.04 -4.93 18.17
N GLU A 56 -35.84 -5.04 17.62
CA GLU A 56 -35.13 -3.90 17.10
C GLU A 56 -35.29 -3.95 15.59
N ASP A 57 -36.07 -2.99 15.11
CA ASP A 57 -36.31 -2.64 13.72
C ASP A 57 -34.97 -2.29 13.06
N PHE A 58 -34.24 -3.32 12.59
CA PHE A 58 -33.15 -3.15 11.63
C PHE A 58 -33.78 -2.89 10.27
N GLY A 59 -34.27 -1.65 10.13
CA GLY A 59 -34.75 -1.11 8.87
C GLY A 59 -33.77 -1.46 7.76
N ASP A 60 -34.33 -2.11 6.74
CA ASP A 60 -33.84 -2.25 5.39
C ASP A 60 -32.35 -1.97 5.22
N THR A 61 -31.56 -3.05 5.16
CA THR A 61 -30.23 -3.03 4.56
C THR A 61 -30.36 -2.54 3.12
N GLU A 62 -30.34 -1.21 2.92
CA GLU A 62 -30.26 -0.62 1.60
C GLU A 62 -29.05 -1.24 0.88
N PRO A 63 -29.20 -1.67 -0.39
CA PRO A 63 -28.08 -2.10 -1.19
C PRO A 63 -27.02 -1.01 -1.18
N LEU A 64 -25.83 -1.35 -0.66
CA LEU A 64 -24.65 -0.48 -0.61
C LEU A 64 -24.55 0.37 -1.88
N ASP A 65 -24.91 1.65 -1.75
CA ASP A 65 -24.66 2.69 -2.74
C ASP A 65 -23.15 2.81 -2.93
N THR A 66 -22.63 1.96 -3.81
CA THR A 66 -21.41 2.27 -4.52
C THR A 66 -21.78 3.53 -5.31
N PRO A 67 -21.15 4.69 -5.11
CA PRO A 67 -21.49 5.88 -5.88
C PRO A 67 -21.30 5.52 -7.35
N LYS A 68 -22.39 5.32 -8.09
CA LYS A 68 -22.36 4.84 -9.48
C LYS A 68 -21.57 5.77 -10.40
N ASP A 69 -21.27 6.99 -9.95
CA ASP A 69 -20.77 8.07 -10.79
C ASP A 69 -19.51 8.79 -10.27
N LYS A 70 -18.83 8.29 -9.22
CA LYS A 70 -17.56 8.92 -8.78
C LYS A 70 -16.35 8.29 -9.46
N THR A 71 -15.58 9.11 -10.20
CA THR A 71 -14.27 8.74 -10.74
C THR A 71 -13.31 8.37 -9.61
N ILE A 72 -12.27 7.56 -9.87
CA ILE A 72 -11.22 7.34 -8.87
C ILE A 72 -10.60 8.67 -8.48
N PHE A 73 -10.42 9.58 -9.43
CA PHE A 73 -9.93 10.92 -9.17
C PHE A 73 -10.72 11.58 -8.02
N ALA A 74 -12.05 11.68 -8.17
CA ALA A 74 -12.91 12.26 -7.12
C ALA A 74 -12.87 11.44 -5.82
N PHE A 75 -12.69 10.13 -5.90
CA PHE A 75 -12.54 9.27 -4.73
C PHE A 75 -11.25 9.56 -3.96
N LEU A 76 -10.12 9.73 -4.65
CA LEU A 76 -8.81 9.97 -4.06
C LEU A 76 -8.73 11.35 -3.41
N THR A 77 -9.30 12.38 -4.04
CA THR A 77 -9.26 13.78 -3.56
C THR A 77 -10.25 14.08 -2.44
N THR A 78 -11.10 13.13 -2.07
CA THR A 78 -12.06 13.30 -0.98
C THR A 78 -11.46 12.89 0.37
N ASN A 79 -11.06 13.89 1.17
CA ASN A 79 -10.42 13.76 2.49
C ASN A 79 -9.00 13.15 2.47
N MET A 80 -8.48 12.84 3.67
CA MET A 80 -7.16 12.25 3.87
C MET A 80 -7.25 10.72 3.95
N TRP A 81 -6.17 10.05 3.59
CA TRP A 81 -5.98 8.61 3.73
C TRP A 81 -4.92 8.30 4.78
N GLU A 82 -5.28 7.53 5.80
CA GLU A 82 -4.35 7.02 6.82
C GLU A 82 -3.90 5.61 6.45
N PHE A 83 -2.61 5.32 6.55
CA PHE A 83 -2.08 3.97 6.37
C PHE A 83 -2.33 3.16 7.65
N THR A 84 -3.12 2.10 7.53
CA THR A 84 -3.57 1.28 8.67
C THR A 84 -2.79 -0.03 8.80
N ARG A 85 -2.31 -0.56 7.67
CA ARG A 85 -1.56 -1.81 7.60
C ARG A 85 -0.71 -1.82 6.34
N GLY A 86 0.38 -2.58 6.35
CA GLY A 86 1.14 -2.90 5.15
C GLY A 86 1.74 -4.29 5.22
N ILE A 87 2.20 -4.76 4.07
CA ILE A 87 2.88 -6.04 3.86
C ILE A 87 4.02 -5.74 2.89
N GLU A 88 5.22 -6.20 3.19
CA GLU A 88 6.38 -6.11 2.31
C GLU A 88 7.02 -7.50 2.23
N GLY A 89 6.86 -8.16 1.08
CA GLY A 89 7.17 -9.58 0.93
C GLY A 89 6.36 -10.42 1.93
N SER A 90 7.05 -11.08 2.85
CA SER A 90 6.44 -11.89 3.92
C SER A 90 6.36 -11.17 5.28
N SER A 91 6.74 -9.89 5.35
CA SER A 91 6.87 -9.14 6.61
C SER A 91 5.86 -8.01 6.73
N PHE A 92 5.56 -7.62 7.97
CA PHE A 92 4.81 -6.39 8.27
C PHE A 92 5.80 -5.23 8.46
N PRO A 93 5.79 -4.21 7.60
CA PRO A 93 6.71 -3.09 7.74
C PRO A 93 6.39 -2.30 9.02
N ASN A 94 7.45 -1.95 9.75
CA ASN A 94 7.35 -1.09 10.92
C ASN A 94 7.03 0.37 10.51
N GLY A 95 6.43 1.14 11.43
CA GLY A 95 6.24 2.58 11.25
C GLY A 95 5.14 2.96 10.25
N ILE A 96 4.11 2.13 10.09
CA ILE A 96 2.90 2.50 9.34
C ILE A 96 1.94 3.35 10.18
N VAL A 97 1.83 3.05 11.47
CA VAL A 97 0.89 3.74 12.37
C VAL A 97 1.19 5.24 12.40
N GLY A 98 0.19 6.06 12.09
CA GLY A 98 0.32 7.51 12.04
C GLY A 98 0.78 8.07 10.68
N LYS A 99 1.10 7.22 9.69
CA LYS A 99 1.34 7.69 8.31
C LYS A 99 0.03 8.08 7.64
N TRP A 100 0.06 9.13 6.84
CA TRP A 100 -1.09 9.60 6.06
C TRP A 100 -0.67 10.21 4.73
N ILE A 101 -1.60 10.28 3.78
CA ILE A 101 -1.48 10.97 2.50
C ILE A 101 -2.76 11.72 2.15
N VAL A 102 -2.61 12.91 1.55
CA VAL A 102 -3.70 13.74 0.99
C VAL A 102 -3.43 13.94 -0.49
N PHE A 103 -4.45 13.75 -1.31
CA PHE A 103 -4.43 14.05 -2.74
C PHE A 103 -5.24 15.33 -2.98
N ASN A 104 -4.63 16.30 -3.65
CA ASN A 104 -5.27 17.55 -4.02
C ASN A 104 -5.79 17.46 -5.47
N GLU A 105 -6.82 18.25 -5.78
CA GLU A 105 -7.44 18.31 -7.12
C GLU A 105 -6.50 18.91 -8.19
N ASP A 106 -5.43 19.57 -7.79
CA ASP A 106 -4.39 20.14 -8.67
C ASP A 106 -3.28 19.14 -9.04
N TYR A 107 -3.50 17.85 -8.80
CA TYR A 107 -2.53 16.76 -9.01
C TYR A 107 -1.31 16.81 -8.09
N SER A 108 -1.33 17.62 -7.03
CA SER A 108 -0.32 17.54 -5.95
C SER A 108 -0.75 16.58 -4.84
N TYR A 109 0.21 16.02 -4.11
CA TYR A 109 -0.04 15.26 -2.90
C TYR A 109 0.88 15.71 -1.76
N GLN A 110 0.42 15.47 -0.54
CA GLN A 110 1.20 15.63 0.69
C GLN A 110 1.12 14.34 1.49
N THR A 111 2.25 13.92 2.06
CA THR A 111 2.33 12.77 2.96
C THR A 111 3.01 13.17 4.26
N GLY A 112 2.68 12.47 5.34
CA GLY A 112 3.19 12.81 6.65
C GLY A 112 3.09 11.70 7.66
N TYR A 113 3.56 12.03 8.87
CA TYR A 113 3.58 11.18 10.03
C TYR A 113 3.09 11.95 11.25
N TRP A 114 1.97 11.51 11.84
CA TRP A 114 1.22 12.24 12.86
C TRP A 114 0.87 13.65 12.40
N GLU A 115 1.21 14.68 13.16
CA GLU A 115 0.91 16.07 12.82
C GLU A 115 1.84 16.62 11.71
N ASN A 116 2.99 15.97 11.50
CA ASN A 116 4.07 16.49 10.67
C ASN A 116 3.95 16.03 9.21
N MET A 117 4.05 16.98 8.27
CA MET A 117 4.26 16.66 6.86
C MET A 117 5.71 16.23 6.66
N THR A 118 5.93 15.13 5.94
CA THR A 118 7.27 14.56 5.73
C THR A 118 7.69 14.59 4.27
N SER A 119 6.76 14.58 3.33
CA SER A 119 7.06 14.66 1.90
C SER A 119 5.86 15.20 1.11
N GLN A 120 6.11 15.60 -0.13
CA GLN A 120 5.11 16.09 -1.08
C GLN A 120 5.54 15.75 -2.52
N GLY A 121 4.62 15.84 -3.46
CA GLY A 121 4.91 15.57 -4.86
C GLY A 121 3.72 15.79 -5.76
N SER A 122 3.79 15.23 -6.97
CA SER A 122 2.67 15.12 -7.89
C SER A 122 2.16 13.68 -7.99
N TRP A 123 0.90 13.52 -8.39
CA TRP A 123 0.29 12.22 -8.58
C TRP A 123 -0.54 12.20 -9.87
N GLU A 124 -0.64 11.02 -10.46
CA GLU A 124 -1.47 10.76 -11.62
C GLU A 124 -2.19 9.42 -11.45
N VAL A 125 -3.41 9.31 -11.98
CA VAL A 125 -4.16 8.05 -11.95
C VAL A 125 -4.66 7.68 -13.35
N ASP A 126 -4.37 6.46 -13.77
CA ASP A 126 -5.01 5.84 -14.92
C ASP A 126 -6.32 5.20 -14.47
N GLU A 127 -7.43 5.84 -14.82
CA GLU A 127 -8.79 5.39 -14.50
C GLU A 127 -9.15 4.03 -15.10
N LYS A 128 -8.54 3.64 -16.22
CA LYS A 128 -8.82 2.37 -16.89
C LYS A 128 -8.10 1.22 -16.20
N THR A 129 -6.81 1.39 -15.93
CA THR A 129 -5.99 0.35 -15.29
C THR A 129 -6.04 0.39 -13.76
N LYS A 130 -6.68 1.43 -13.19
CA LYS A 130 -6.73 1.69 -11.76
C LYS A 130 -5.32 1.83 -11.18
N THR A 131 -4.42 2.48 -11.91
CA THR A 131 -3.00 2.60 -11.54
C THR A 131 -2.69 4.02 -11.08
N LEU A 132 -2.19 4.17 -9.87
CA LEU A 132 -1.70 5.41 -9.27
C LEU A 132 -0.19 5.50 -9.45
N HIS A 133 0.31 6.65 -9.91
CA HIS A 133 1.73 6.98 -9.94
C HIS A 133 1.97 8.17 -9.02
N LEU A 134 2.96 8.04 -8.14
CA LEU A 134 3.44 9.10 -7.25
C LEU A 134 4.85 9.52 -7.67
N THR A 135 5.03 10.83 -7.84
CA THR A 135 6.31 11.46 -8.19
C THR A 135 6.69 12.45 -7.09
N PRO A 136 7.58 12.08 -6.16
CA PRO A 136 8.04 12.99 -5.11
C PRO A 136 8.69 14.26 -5.67
N SER A 137 8.60 15.37 -4.93
CA SER A 137 9.32 16.61 -5.27
C SER A 137 10.81 16.56 -4.90
N ASP A 138 11.18 15.77 -3.88
CA ASP A 138 12.59 15.54 -3.54
C ASP A 138 13.18 14.49 -4.48
N VAL A 139 14.25 14.86 -5.18
CA VAL A 139 14.97 13.99 -6.13
C VAL A 139 15.64 12.79 -5.46
N ASN A 140 15.80 12.80 -4.15
CA ASN A 140 16.34 11.68 -3.38
C ASN A 140 15.27 10.66 -2.97
N GLU A 141 13.99 11.02 -3.09
CA GLU A 141 12.88 10.11 -2.87
C GLU A 141 12.54 9.35 -4.16
N ARG A 142 12.17 8.08 -4.03
CA ARG A 142 11.88 7.23 -5.19
C ARG A 142 10.43 7.40 -5.62
N GLU A 143 10.22 7.53 -6.93
CA GLU A 143 8.90 7.36 -7.53
C GLU A 143 8.29 5.99 -7.16
N SER A 144 6.96 5.91 -7.16
CA SER A 144 6.27 4.65 -6.91
C SER A 144 5.00 4.53 -7.73
N GLN A 145 4.61 3.30 -8.03
CA GLN A 145 3.39 3.00 -8.79
C GLN A 145 2.59 1.90 -8.11
N TRP A 146 1.27 2.06 -8.08
CA TRP A 146 0.37 1.23 -7.30
C TRP A 146 -0.90 0.89 -8.09
N THR A 147 -1.32 -0.37 -8.08
CA THR A 147 -2.66 -0.76 -8.49
C THR A 147 -3.62 -0.55 -7.32
N LEU A 148 -4.74 0.13 -7.59
CA LEU A 148 -5.74 0.51 -6.60
C LEU A 148 -6.90 -0.47 -6.56
N ARG A 149 -7.32 -0.86 -5.35
CA ARG A 149 -8.63 -1.47 -5.08
C ARG A 149 -9.35 -0.62 -4.04
N VAL A 150 -10.51 -0.09 -4.40
CA VAL A 150 -11.26 0.87 -3.57
C VAL A 150 -12.59 0.27 -3.12
N LYS A 151 -12.97 0.50 -1.86
CA LYS A 151 -14.28 0.14 -1.31
C LYS A 151 -14.70 1.12 -0.23
N SER A 152 -15.71 1.94 -0.51
CA SER A 152 -16.31 2.91 0.43
C SER A 152 -15.28 3.85 1.10
N ASN A 153 -14.82 3.51 2.31
CA ASN A 153 -13.84 4.28 3.10
C ASN A 153 -12.51 3.55 3.26
N SER A 154 -12.27 2.52 2.47
CA SER A 154 -11.05 1.72 2.49
C SER A 154 -10.45 1.64 1.09
N MET A 155 -9.13 1.57 1.04
CA MET A 155 -8.37 1.45 -0.18
C MET A 155 -7.18 0.52 0.05
N VAL A 156 -6.88 -0.31 -0.94
CA VAL A 156 -5.70 -1.16 -0.95
C VAL A 156 -4.84 -0.74 -2.12
N TRP A 157 -3.55 -0.54 -1.86
CA TRP A 157 -2.54 -0.32 -2.89
C TRP A 157 -1.67 -1.55 -2.96
N SER A 158 -1.55 -2.13 -4.15
CA SER A 158 -0.57 -3.17 -4.45
C SER A 158 0.50 -2.57 -5.34
N GLY A 159 1.77 -2.64 -4.93
CA GLY A 159 2.85 -2.04 -5.71
C GLY A 159 3.09 -2.76 -7.03
N THR A 160 3.77 -2.09 -7.95
CA THR A 160 4.08 -2.64 -9.28
C THR A 160 5.59 -2.79 -9.48
N GLU A 161 5.97 -3.50 -10.53
CA GLU A 161 7.38 -3.76 -10.85
C GLU A 161 8.11 -2.51 -11.36
N LYS A 162 7.38 -1.52 -11.92
CA LYS A 162 7.94 -0.35 -12.61
C LYS A 162 9.00 0.38 -11.78
N TYR A 163 8.76 0.50 -10.47
CA TYR A 163 9.68 1.17 -9.54
C TYR A 163 10.20 0.23 -8.44
N GLY A 164 10.02 -1.09 -8.59
CA GLY A 164 10.52 -2.10 -7.66
C GLY A 164 9.76 -2.17 -6.33
N ASN A 165 8.51 -1.69 -6.28
CA ASN A 165 7.66 -1.76 -5.09
C ASN A 165 6.63 -2.90 -5.15
N ASN A 166 6.77 -3.86 -6.09
CA ASN A 166 5.86 -5.00 -6.29
C ASN A 166 5.76 -5.98 -5.12
N SER A 167 6.74 -5.98 -4.21
CA SER A 167 6.66 -6.75 -2.96
C SER A 167 5.72 -6.12 -1.92
N SER A 168 5.28 -4.88 -2.14
CA SER A 168 4.55 -4.10 -1.15
C SER A 168 3.04 -4.10 -1.39
N GLN A 169 2.28 -4.20 -0.31
CA GLN A 169 0.85 -3.92 -0.27
C GLN A 169 0.53 -3.07 0.95
N VAL A 170 -0.25 -2.01 0.79
CA VAL A 170 -0.69 -1.16 1.91
C VAL A 170 -2.19 -0.97 1.93
N PHE A 171 -2.74 -0.87 3.12
CA PHE A 171 -4.17 -0.71 3.40
C PHE A 171 -4.39 0.67 3.99
N LEU A 172 -5.29 1.43 3.39
CA LEU A 172 -5.59 2.79 3.78
C LEU A 172 -7.05 2.92 4.20
N ALA A 173 -7.30 3.76 5.20
CA ALA A 173 -8.62 4.14 5.65
C ALA A 173 -8.83 5.64 5.47
N ARG A 174 -10.02 6.04 5.04
CA ARG A 174 -10.37 7.45 4.88
C ARG A 174 -10.55 8.11 6.26
N ARG A 175 -9.96 9.29 6.45
CA ARG A 175 -10.02 10.09 7.68
C ARG A 175 -10.31 11.55 7.35
N ARG A 176 -11.02 12.23 8.25
CA ARG A 176 -11.36 13.67 8.12
C ARG A 176 -10.27 14.59 8.68
N SER A 177 -9.34 14.05 9.48
CA SER A 177 -8.27 14.79 10.16
C SER A 177 -7.02 13.94 10.26
N LYS A 178 -5.86 14.59 10.40
CA LYS A 178 -4.56 13.94 10.66
C LYS A 178 -4.62 13.07 11.92
N PRO A 179 -3.86 11.96 11.98
CA PRO A 179 -3.74 11.19 13.21
C PRO A 179 -2.97 12.00 14.26
N GLU A 180 -3.43 11.93 15.52
CA GLU A 180 -2.84 12.62 16.67
C GLU A 180 -2.20 11.60 17.61
N ARG A 181 -1.07 11.96 18.22
CA ARG A 181 -0.47 11.10 19.26
C ARG A 181 -1.30 11.19 20.53
N SER A 182 -1.84 10.05 20.98
CA SER A 182 -2.36 9.94 22.34
C SER A 182 -1.17 9.90 23.30
N TYR A 183 -1.05 10.92 24.15
CA TYR A 183 -0.05 11.02 25.22
C TYR A 183 -0.51 10.30 26.49
#